data_AF-A0A4Q1QQS9-F1
#
_entry.id   AF-A0A4Q1QQS9-F1
#
_cell.length_a   1.000
_cell.length_b   1.000
_cell.length_c   1.000
_cell.angle_alpha   90.00
_cell.angle_beta   90.00
_cell.angle_gamma   90.00
#
_symmetry.space_group_name_H-M   'P 1'
#
loop_
_entity.id
_entity.type
_entity.pdbx_description
1 polymer ?
#
loop_
_entity_poly.entity_id
_entity_poly.type
_entity_poly.pdbx_seq_one_letter_code
_entity_poly.pdbx_strand_id
1 'polypeptide(L)'
;MARQGRRVAAIDPGLPAGNRRLAEALRAMRPLLPPGLDTYTAIAAQAARDCNSERLSKATISRYFSGKLIAPGWFICWLHAEMQLGRHDGTPPPLEDLLTLQRSANNPTDCSGCNSLIKELGRSEAERLTATSRRWHLERALAECLDRDRRAGSGAGDQAHPASRRRPRSTLPVPYHRADRQDEVNDIRAADYITVRVSALASQQNHHEATATLSNAAAALPPGEVAAVVVSLRSREVDDEAETLLKGYARDQPANDIMSLACGLLKYGLFSDAEVLLRAAVK
;
A
#
# COMPACT_ATOMS: atom_id res chain seq x y z
N MET A 1 26.71 13.30 31.13
CA MET A 1 27.29 12.75 29.89
C MET A 1 26.98 13.70 28.74
N ALA A 2 27.97 14.45 28.26
CA ALA A 2 27.78 15.38 27.15
C ALA A 2 27.62 14.59 25.84
N ARG A 3 26.46 14.70 25.18
CA ARG A 3 26.28 14.20 23.80
C ARG A 3 27.27 14.97 22.91
N GLN A 4 28.37 14.33 22.53
CA GLN A 4 29.24 14.83 21.46
C GLN A 4 28.37 15.10 20.24
N GLY A 5 28.11 16.38 19.97
CA GLY A 5 27.30 16.81 18.84
C GLY A 5 27.94 16.29 17.57
N ARG A 6 27.31 15.30 16.94
CA ARG A 6 27.71 14.82 15.61
C ARG A 6 27.63 16.01 14.67
N ARG A 7 28.78 16.59 14.34
CA ARG A 7 28.89 17.65 13.32
C ARG A 7 28.39 17.05 12.01
N VAL A 8 27.22 17.51 11.57
CA VAL A 8 26.74 17.22 10.21
C VAL A 8 27.71 17.92 9.27
N ALA A 9 28.35 17.15 8.38
CA ALA A 9 29.30 17.72 7.41
C ALA A 9 28.65 18.90 6.69
N ALA A 10 29.32 20.05 6.56
CA ALA A 10 28.77 21.19 5.82
C ALA A 10 28.44 20.80 4.36
N ILE A 11 27.43 21.43 3.75
CA ILE A 11 27.21 21.30 2.31
C ILE A 11 28.32 22.09 1.62
N ASP A 12 28.97 21.47 0.63
CA ASP A 12 30.05 22.10 -0.11
C ASP A 12 29.50 23.28 -0.94
N PRO A 13 29.99 24.52 -0.73
CA PRO A 13 29.51 25.69 -1.46
C PRO A 13 29.79 25.63 -2.96
N GLY A 14 30.75 24.80 -3.41
CA GLY A 14 31.08 24.60 -4.82
C GLY A 14 30.08 23.74 -5.59
N LEU A 15 29.06 23.17 -4.95
CA LEU A 15 28.05 22.35 -5.62
C LEU A 15 27.10 23.21 -6.48
N PRO A 16 26.58 22.66 -7.59
CA PRO A 16 25.52 23.29 -8.37
C PRO A 16 24.36 23.75 -7.48
N ALA A 17 23.79 24.91 -7.78
CA ALA A 17 22.75 25.51 -6.93
C ALA A 17 21.55 24.57 -6.72
N GLY A 18 21.12 23.83 -7.75
CA GLY A 18 20.07 22.81 -7.66
C GLY A 18 20.41 21.70 -6.65
N ASN A 19 21.61 21.13 -6.73
CA ASN A 19 22.07 20.07 -5.82
C ASN A 19 22.13 20.54 -4.37
N ARG A 20 22.61 21.76 -4.15
CA ARG A 20 22.69 22.36 -2.81
C ARG A 20 21.30 22.58 -2.22
N ARG A 21 20.37 23.18 -2.97
CA ARG A 21 18.99 23.39 -2.50
C ARG A 21 18.27 22.07 -2.19
N LEU A 22 18.45 21.04 -3.02
CA LEU A 22 17.90 19.72 -2.74
C LEU A 22 18.50 19.12 -1.46
N ALA A 23 19.83 19.20 -1.30
CA ALA A 23 20.51 18.67 -0.11
C ALA A 23 20.11 19.42 1.18
N GLU A 24 19.90 20.73 1.11
CA GLU A 24 19.37 21.55 2.21
C GLU A 24 17.97 21.10 2.60
N ALA A 25 17.08 20.90 1.62
CA ALA A 25 15.73 20.38 1.86
C ALA A 25 15.76 18.99 2.50
N LEU A 26 16.56 18.06 1.96
CA LEU A 26 16.73 16.72 2.56
C LEU A 26 17.26 16.81 3.99
N ARG A 27 18.21 17.70 4.29
CA ARG A 27 18.70 17.89 5.67
C ARG A 27 17.65 18.46 6.60
N ALA A 28 16.83 19.40 6.14
CA ALA A 28 15.72 19.96 6.90
C ALA A 28 14.67 18.88 7.23
N MET A 29 14.52 17.88 6.36
CA MET A 29 13.63 16.74 6.59
C MET A 29 14.15 15.76 7.65
N ARG A 30 15.47 15.60 7.81
CA ARG A 30 16.08 14.63 8.73
C ARG A 30 15.59 14.70 10.19
N PRO A 31 15.48 15.87 10.85
CA PRO A 31 14.97 15.95 12.23
C PRO A 31 13.48 15.59 12.35
N LEU A 32 12.74 15.54 11.25
CA LEU A 32 11.32 15.16 11.20
C LEU A 32 11.11 13.67 10.92
N LEU A 33 12.19 12.88 10.86
CA LEU A 33 12.08 11.45 10.68
C LEU A 33 11.72 10.76 12.01
N PRO A 34 10.95 9.67 11.96
CA PRO A 34 10.55 8.94 13.15
C PRO A 34 11.77 8.42 13.94
N PRO A 35 11.62 8.24 15.27
CA PRO A 35 12.68 7.71 16.10
C PRO A 35 13.16 6.35 15.58
N GLY A 36 14.48 6.18 15.47
CA GLY A 36 15.11 5.01 14.86
C GLY A 36 15.66 5.27 13.45
N LEU A 37 15.24 6.35 12.77
CA LEU A 37 15.81 6.79 11.48
C LEU A 37 16.75 8.00 11.64
N ASP A 38 17.35 8.18 12.81
CA ASP A 38 18.24 9.31 13.11
C ASP A 38 19.61 9.21 12.45
N THR A 39 19.99 8.02 11.97
CA THR A 39 21.28 7.74 11.35
C THR A 39 21.16 7.36 9.87
N TYR A 40 22.18 7.73 9.07
CA TYR A 40 22.24 7.34 7.65
C TYR A 40 22.28 5.82 7.45
N THR A 41 22.81 5.06 8.41
CA THR A 41 22.79 3.60 8.37
C THR A 41 21.38 3.06 8.54
N ALA A 42 20.61 3.59 9.49
CA ALA A 42 19.23 3.18 9.71
C ALA A 42 18.34 3.58 8.54
N ILE A 43 18.51 4.79 8.00
CA ILE A 43 17.82 5.25 6.79
C ILE A 43 18.11 4.32 5.61
N ALA A 44 19.39 3.97 5.37
CA ALA A 44 19.76 3.08 4.29
C ALA A 44 19.13 1.68 4.45
N ALA A 45 19.22 1.10 5.66
CA ALA A 45 18.68 -0.23 5.93
C ALA A 45 17.14 -0.26 5.80
N GLN A 46 16.45 0.76 6.29
CA GLN A 46 14.99 0.85 6.19
C GLN A 46 14.56 1.03 4.73
N ALA A 47 15.14 1.99 4.00
CA ALA A 47 14.81 2.21 2.59
C ALA A 47 15.14 0.99 1.71
N ALA A 48 16.24 0.27 1.99
CA ALA A 48 16.57 -0.96 1.29
C ALA A 48 15.52 -2.05 1.50
N ARG A 49 15.03 -2.21 2.74
CA ARG A 49 13.94 -3.15 3.07
C ARG A 49 12.63 -2.77 2.41
N ASP A 50 12.24 -1.51 2.51
CA ASP A 50 10.91 -1.05 2.09
C ASP A 50 10.78 -0.93 0.57
N CYS A 51 11.86 -0.58 -0.12
CA CYS A 51 11.85 -0.34 -1.56
C CYS A 51 12.55 -1.45 -2.36
N ASN A 52 12.88 -2.58 -1.72
CA ASN A 52 13.65 -3.70 -2.30
C ASN A 52 14.91 -3.22 -3.06
N SER A 53 15.62 -2.25 -2.48
CA SER A 53 16.80 -1.64 -3.10
C SER A 53 18.07 -2.22 -2.51
N GLU A 54 18.64 -3.22 -3.18
CA GLU A 54 19.87 -3.90 -2.74
C GLU A 54 21.11 -2.99 -2.65
N ARG A 55 21.03 -1.75 -3.16
CA ARG A 55 22.20 -0.88 -3.39
C ARG A 55 22.31 0.34 -2.47
N LEU A 56 21.40 0.53 -1.53
CA LEU A 56 21.50 1.68 -0.61
C LEU A 56 22.49 1.41 0.51
N SER A 57 23.67 2.05 0.40
CA SER A 57 24.67 2.08 1.46
C SER A 57 24.57 3.36 2.29
N LYS A 58 25.11 3.33 3.52
CA LYS A 58 25.32 4.54 4.36
C LYS A 58 26.03 5.65 3.59
N ALA A 59 27.03 5.30 2.76
CA ALA A 59 27.78 6.27 1.97
C ALA A 59 26.91 6.93 0.89
N THR A 60 26.06 6.15 0.23
CA THR A 60 25.09 6.64 -0.76
C THR A 60 24.14 7.65 -0.13
N ILE A 61 23.54 7.30 1.02
CA ILE A 61 22.64 8.22 1.76
C ILE A 61 23.40 9.49 2.16
N SER A 62 24.59 9.37 2.73
CA SER A 62 25.42 10.53 3.09
C SER A 62 25.69 11.44 1.88
N ARG A 63 25.87 10.88 0.67
CA ARG A 63 26.07 11.66 -0.56
C ARG A 63 24.79 12.37 -1.02
N TYR A 64 23.61 11.78 -0.84
CA TYR A 64 22.33 12.47 -1.07
C TYR A 64 22.17 13.69 -0.16
N PHE A 65 22.35 13.50 1.15
CA PHE A 65 22.22 14.58 2.14
C PHE A 65 23.34 15.63 2.07
N SER A 66 24.43 15.38 1.33
CA SER A 66 25.47 16.38 1.07
C SER A 66 25.39 17.02 -0.30
N GLY A 67 24.45 16.60 -1.16
CA GLY A 67 24.32 17.12 -2.53
C GLY A 67 25.39 16.62 -3.50
N LYS A 68 26.29 15.74 -3.04
CA LYS A 68 27.34 15.10 -3.88
C LYS A 68 26.80 14.03 -4.82
N LEU A 69 25.56 13.61 -4.59
CA LEU A 69 24.80 12.73 -5.47
C LEU A 69 23.34 13.18 -5.41
N ILE A 70 22.66 13.23 -6.55
CA ILE A 70 21.25 13.59 -6.59
C ILE A 70 20.43 12.39 -6.13
N ALA A 71 19.55 12.61 -5.15
CA ALA A 71 18.66 11.57 -4.67
C ALA A 71 17.67 11.15 -5.77
N PRO A 72 17.43 9.85 -5.99
CA PRO A 72 16.43 9.40 -6.95
C PRO A 72 15.01 9.70 -6.42
N GLY A 73 14.04 9.81 -7.33
CA GLY A 73 12.69 10.32 -6.99
C GLY A 73 11.96 9.40 -6.02
N TRP A 74 12.12 8.09 -6.19
CA TRP A 74 11.55 7.08 -5.28
C TRP A 74 12.07 7.24 -3.85
N PHE A 75 13.34 7.60 -3.66
CA PHE A 75 13.93 7.79 -2.33
C PHE A 75 13.35 9.04 -1.65
N ILE A 76 13.15 10.12 -2.42
CA ILE A 76 12.51 11.35 -1.93
C ILE A 76 11.07 11.04 -1.48
N CYS A 77 10.32 10.28 -2.27
CA CYS A 77 8.95 9.90 -1.95
C CYS A 77 8.88 9.02 -0.70
N TRP A 78 9.73 8.00 -0.61
CA TRP A 78 9.83 7.15 0.58
C TRP A 78 10.19 7.98 1.83
N LEU A 79 11.16 8.88 1.72
CA LEU A 79 11.58 9.72 2.85
C LEU A 79 10.44 10.64 3.33
N HIS A 80 9.71 11.24 2.38
CA HIS A 80 8.55 12.08 2.69
C HIS A 80 7.41 11.27 3.33
N ALA A 81 7.15 10.05 2.86
CA ALA A 81 6.19 9.13 3.45
C ALA A 81 6.53 8.77 4.90
N GLU A 82 7.80 8.45 5.19
CA GLU A 82 8.26 8.16 6.56
C GLU A 82 8.10 9.36 7.50
N MET A 83 8.27 10.59 7.01
CA MET A 83 8.04 11.79 7.82
C MET A 83 6.57 11.98 8.21
N GLN A 84 5.63 11.65 7.31
CA GLN A 84 4.20 11.76 7.61
C GLN A 84 3.75 10.78 8.71
N LEU A 85 4.49 9.68 8.90
CA LEU A 85 4.27 8.74 9.99
C LEU A 85 4.82 9.25 11.32
N GLY A 86 5.87 10.08 11.27
CA GLY A 86 6.43 10.72 12.45
C GLY A 86 5.47 11.76 13.01
N ARG A 87 5.04 11.61 14.26
CA ARG A 87 4.26 12.63 14.99
C ARG A 87 5.18 13.80 15.37
N HIS A 88 5.53 14.63 14.40
CA HIS A 88 6.37 15.79 14.59
C HIS A 88 5.57 17.08 14.37
N ASP A 89 5.84 18.11 15.18
CA ASP A 89 5.23 19.43 15.10
C ASP A 89 5.70 20.26 13.89
N GLY A 90 6.49 19.67 12.99
CA GLY A 90 7.02 20.33 11.81
C GLY A 90 6.25 19.94 10.56
N THR A 91 5.78 20.94 9.79
CA THR A 91 5.19 20.70 8.48
C THR A 91 6.32 20.38 7.48
N PRO A 92 6.37 19.15 6.92
CA PRO A 92 7.35 18.85 5.88
C PRO A 92 7.12 19.74 4.65
N PRO A 93 8.17 20.07 3.88
CA PRO A 93 7.98 20.69 2.58
C PRO A 93 7.11 19.77 1.69
N PRO A 94 6.19 20.34 0.88
CA PRO A 94 5.37 19.56 -0.05
C PRO A 94 6.22 18.63 -0.92
N LEU A 95 5.71 17.42 -1.20
CA LEU A 95 6.42 16.44 -2.02
C LEU A 95 6.71 16.99 -3.43
N GLU A 96 5.78 17.78 -3.97
CA GLU A 96 5.89 18.42 -5.28
C GLU A 96 7.08 19.38 -5.35
N ASP A 97 7.36 20.10 -4.26
CA ASP A 97 8.49 21.02 -4.17
C ASP A 97 9.81 20.26 -4.16
N LEU A 98 9.89 19.16 -3.42
CA LEU A 98 11.07 18.30 -3.36
C LEU A 98 11.40 17.66 -4.72
N LEU A 99 10.38 17.16 -5.43
CA LEU A 99 10.56 16.60 -6.77
C LEU A 99 10.92 17.69 -7.80
N THR A 100 10.43 18.92 -7.60
CA THR A 100 10.83 20.06 -8.43
C THR A 100 12.30 20.45 -8.21
N LEU A 101 12.76 20.47 -6.95
CA LEU A 101 14.18 20.65 -6.63
C LEU A 101 15.05 19.54 -7.24
N GLN A 102 14.59 18.29 -7.19
CA GLN A 102 15.29 17.15 -7.79
C GLN A 102 15.45 17.29 -9.31
N ARG A 103 14.38 17.66 -10.02
CA ARG A 103 14.44 17.92 -11.47
C ARG A 103 15.39 19.06 -11.81
N SER A 104 15.35 20.12 -11.00
CA SER A 104 16.24 21.28 -11.16
C SER A 104 17.71 20.92 -10.93
N ALA A 105 17.99 19.93 -10.05
CA ALA A 105 19.32 19.37 -9.85
C ALA A 105 19.76 18.49 -11.03
N ASN A 106 18.85 17.71 -11.63
CA ASN A 106 19.15 16.80 -12.75
C ASN A 106 19.36 17.52 -14.09
N ASN A 107 18.73 18.68 -14.30
CA ASN A 107 18.78 19.42 -15.55
C ASN A 107 19.42 20.81 -15.35
N PRO A 108 20.76 20.92 -15.38
CA PRO A 108 21.44 22.19 -15.16
C PRO A 108 21.37 23.19 -16.34
N THR A 109 20.61 22.90 -17.41
CA THR A 109 20.62 23.71 -18.64
C THR A 109 19.30 24.43 -18.91
N ASP A 110 19.39 25.77 -18.99
CA ASP A 110 18.32 26.73 -19.27
C ASP A 110 17.85 26.72 -20.74
N CYS A 111 17.50 25.55 -21.29
CA CYS A 111 16.79 25.52 -22.56
C CYS A 111 15.29 25.76 -22.30
N SER A 112 14.80 26.95 -22.67
CA SER A 112 13.40 27.37 -22.54
C SER A 112 12.41 26.41 -23.23
N GLY A 113 12.82 25.77 -24.33
CA GLY A 113 12.03 24.75 -25.04
C GLY A 113 12.03 23.38 -24.35
N CYS A 114 13.11 23.01 -23.67
CA CYS A 114 13.14 21.77 -22.87
C CYS A 114 12.35 21.91 -21.57
N ASN A 115 12.19 23.13 -21.04
CA ASN A 115 11.48 23.36 -19.78
C ASN A 115 10.00 22.93 -19.80
N SER A 116 9.29 23.01 -20.94
CA SER A 116 7.90 22.52 -21.02
C SER A 116 7.84 21.00 -20.97
N LEU A 117 8.66 20.32 -21.78
CA LEU A 117 8.76 18.85 -21.80
C LEU A 117 9.27 18.29 -20.47
N ILE A 118 10.25 18.94 -19.83
CA ILE A 118 10.75 18.56 -18.50
C ILE A 118 9.65 18.76 -17.43
N LYS A 119 8.82 19.80 -17.55
CA LYS A 119 7.68 20.01 -16.64
C LYS A 119 6.59 18.95 -16.83
N GLU A 120 6.31 18.53 -18.06
CA GLU A 120 5.33 17.48 -18.36
C GLU A 120 5.83 16.10 -17.94
N LEU A 121 7.07 15.74 -18.30
CA LEU A 121 7.71 14.51 -17.84
C LEU A 121 7.78 14.49 -16.31
N GLY A 122 8.08 15.64 -15.70
CA GLY A 122 8.07 15.80 -14.25
C GLY A 122 6.70 15.60 -13.62
N ARG A 123 5.62 16.09 -14.25
CA ARG A 123 4.26 15.84 -13.78
C ARG A 123 3.92 14.35 -13.87
N SER A 124 4.20 13.71 -15.01
CA SER A 124 3.98 12.26 -15.17
C SER A 124 4.79 11.42 -14.18
N GLU A 125 6.06 11.76 -13.96
CA GLU A 125 6.90 11.06 -12.98
C GLU A 125 6.41 11.30 -11.55
N ALA A 126 5.99 12.52 -11.20
CA ALA A 126 5.41 12.80 -9.89
C ALA A 126 4.09 12.05 -9.68
N GLU A 127 3.24 11.96 -10.69
CA GLU A 127 2.01 11.14 -10.66
C GLU A 127 2.33 9.66 -10.49
N ARG A 128 3.30 9.12 -11.24
CA ARG A 128 3.75 7.73 -11.06
C ARG A 128 4.32 7.49 -9.67
N LEU A 129 5.16 8.41 -9.17
CA LEU A 129 5.79 8.29 -7.87
C LEU A 129 4.78 8.41 -6.71
N THR A 130 3.83 9.33 -6.81
CA THR A 130 2.72 9.46 -5.85
C THR A 130 1.81 8.22 -5.89
N ALA A 131 1.50 7.68 -7.07
CA ALA A 131 0.77 6.42 -7.19
C ALA A 131 1.53 5.25 -6.53
N THR A 132 2.85 5.13 -6.76
CA THR A 132 3.65 4.10 -6.10
C THR A 132 3.73 4.29 -4.58
N SER A 133 3.83 5.53 -4.10
CA SER A 133 3.82 5.84 -2.68
C SER A 133 2.46 5.51 -2.04
N ARG A 134 1.34 5.86 -2.68
CA ARG A 134 -0.02 5.48 -2.23
C ARG A 134 -0.17 3.97 -2.15
N ARG A 135 0.27 3.24 -3.19
CA ARG A 135 0.26 1.77 -3.19
C ARG A 135 1.05 1.21 -2.01
N TRP A 136 2.26 1.72 -1.77
CA TRP A 136 3.09 1.28 -0.65
C TRP A 136 2.43 1.58 0.71
N HIS A 137 1.80 2.75 0.88
CA HIS A 137 1.04 3.07 2.10
C HIS A 137 -0.12 2.10 2.33
N LEU A 138 -0.84 1.71 1.27
CA LEU A 138 -1.93 0.74 1.35
C LEU A 138 -1.42 -0.66 1.70
N GLU A 139 -0.35 -1.12 1.05
CA GLU A 139 0.28 -2.42 1.33
C GLU A 139 0.75 -2.49 2.80
N ARG A 140 1.32 -1.40 3.33
CA ARG A 140 1.75 -1.33 4.72
C ARG A 140 0.58 -1.25 5.71
N ALA A 141 -0.45 -0.46 5.43
CA ALA A 141 -1.66 -0.40 6.24
C ALA A 141 -2.36 -1.77 6.31
N LEU A 142 -2.40 -2.50 5.19
CA LEU A 142 -2.93 -3.86 5.13
C LEU A 142 -2.09 -4.81 6.00
N ALA A 143 -0.77 -4.73 5.95
CA ALA A 143 0.11 -5.52 6.81
C ALA A 143 -0.14 -5.23 8.31
N GLU A 144 -0.36 -3.96 8.69
CA GLU A 144 -0.70 -3.57 10.06
C GLU A 144 -2.08 -4.09 10.51
N CYS A 145 -3.09 -4.04 9.64
CA CYS A 145 -4.41 -4.62 9.91
C CYS A 145 -4.32 -6.13 10.16
N LEU A 146 -3.61 -6.86 9.29
CA LEU A 146 -3.40 -8.30 9.47
C LEU A 146 -2.66 -8.63 10.77
N ASP A 147 -1.70 -7.80 11.20
CA ASP A 147 -1.00 -8.01 12.47
C ASP A 147 -1.89 -7.68 13.69
N ARG A 148 -2.81 -6.72 13.59
CA ARG A 148 -3.80 -6.46 14.63
C ARG A 148 -4.78 -7.62 14.80
N ASP A 149 -5.30 -8.17 13.71
CA ASP A 149 -6.18 -9.33 13.75
C ASP A 149 -5.49 -10.55 14.39
N ARG A 150 -4.20 -10.76 14.06
CA ARG A 150 -3.36 -11.78 14.71
C ARG A 150 -3.31 -11.59 16.24
N ARG A 151 -3.17 -10.36 16.72
CA ARG A 151 -3.11 -10.06 18.16
C ARG A 151 -4.48 -10.19 18.84
N ALA A 152 -5.56 -9.77 18.17
CA ALA A 152 -6.91 -9.85 18.69
C ALA A 152 -7.39 -11.32 18.81
N GLY A 153 -7.06 -12.17 17.82
CA GLY A 153 -7.41 -13.59 17.82
C GLY A 153 -6.66 -14.45 18.85
N SER A 154 -5.58 -13.93 19.47
CA SER A 154 -4.80 -14.65 20.48
C SER A 154 -5.34 -14.52 21.91
N GLY A 155 -6.40 -13.72 22.13
CA GLY A 155 -6.92 -13.41 23.48
C GLY A 155 -8.18 -14.18 23.92
N ALA A 156 -8.78 -15.02 23.07
CA ALA A 156 -10.09 -15.64 23.34
C ALA A 156 -10.02 -17.08 23.91
N GLY A 157 -8.87 -17.50 24.43
CA GLY A 157 -8.63 -18.88 24.87
C GLY A 157 -8.36 -19.06 26.36
N ASP A 158 -8.98 -18.29 27.27
CA ASP A 158 -8.80 -18.48 28.72
C ASP A 158 -10.05 -18.07 29.53
N GLN A 159 -11.21 -18.65 29.22
CA GLN A 159 -12.29 -18.75 30.21
C GLN A 159 -12.64 -20.20 30.50
N ALA A 160 -12.28 -20.59 31.72
CA ALA A 160 -12.48 -21.89 32.32
C ALA A 160 -13.95 -22.30 32.38
N HIS A 161 -14.24 -23.49 31.88
CA HIS A 161 -15.37 -24.30 32.31
C HIS A 161 -14.84 -25.66 32.77
N PRO A 162 -14.94 -26.01 34.07
CA PRO A 162 -14.69 -27.35 34.52
C PRO A 162 -15.95 -28.21 34.35
N ALA A 163 -15.72 -29.48 34.03
CA ALA A 163 -16.66 -30.61 34.06
C ALA A 163 -17.64 -30.76 32.89
N SER A 164 -17.27 -31.60 31.92
CA SER A 164 -17.84 -32.95 31.83
C SER A 164 -17.19 -33.80 30.74
N ARG A 165 -17.03 -35.09 31.07
CA ARG A 165 -16.43 -36.15 30.26
C ARG A 165 -17.12 -36.33 28.90
N ARG A 166 -16.33 -36.32 27.83
CA ARG A 166 -16.26 -37.38 26.79
C ARG A 166 -15.08 -37.06 25.87
N ARG A 167 -14.09 -37.95 25.82
CA ARG A 167 -12.94 -37.83 24.91
C ARG A 167 -13.45 -37.86 23.45
N PRO A 168 -13.32 -36.78 22.66
CA PRO A 168 -13.38 -36.90 21.22
C PRO A 168 -12.06 -37.52 20.75
N ARG A 169 -12.14 -38.27 19.65
CA ARG A 169 -10.96 -38.66 18.87
C ARG A 169 -10.14 -37.39 18.60
N SER A 170 -8.88 -37.41 18.98
CA SER A 170 -7.96 -36.30 18.80
C SER A 170 -7.84 -35.96 17.31
N THR A 171 -8.59 -34.95 16.86
CA THR A 171 -8.24 -34.17 15.69
C THR A 171 -6.85 -33.60 15.95
N LEU A 172 -5.91 -33.96 15.07
CA LEU A 172 -4.55 -33.43 15.11
C LEU A 172 -4.63 -31.89 15.12
N PRO A 173 -3.82 -31.21 15.94
CA PRO A 173 -3.79 -29.75 15.94
C PRO A 173 -3.31 -29.27 14.57
N VAL A 174 -4.24 -28.79 13.76
CA VAL A 174 -3.93 -28.13 12.49
C VAL A 174 -3.29 -26.78 12.87
N PRO A 175 -2.07 -26.49 12.40
CA PRO A 175 -1.43 -25.21 12.70
C PRO A 175 -2.24 -24.06 12.11
N TYR A 176 -2.77 -23.19 12.99
CA TYR A 176 -3.62 -22.03 12.72
C TYR A 176 -2.99 -20.90 11.86
N HIS A 177 -1.84 -21.12 11.22
CA HIS A 177 -0.93 -20.04 10.78
C HIS A 177 -0.83 -19.84 9.27
N ARG A 178 -1.62 -20.56 8.50
CA ARG A 178 -2.04 -20.17 7.16
C ARG A 178 -3.53 -20.42 7.13
N ALA A 179 -4.30 -19.51 6.54
CA ALA A 179 -5.65 -19.86 6.11
C ALA A 179 -5.57 -21.27 5.53
N ASP A 180 -6.45 -22.16 5.97
CA ASP A 180 -6.38 -23.55 5.51
C ASP A 180 -6.29 -23.47 3.99
N ARG A 181 -5.28 -24.11 3.39
CA ARG A 181 -5.19 -24.12 1.92
C ARG A 181 -6.47 -24.71 1.33
N GLN A 182 -7.21 -25.49 2.11
CA GLN A 182 -8.52 -25.98 1.77
C GLN A 182 -9.56 -24.84 1.68
N ASP A 183 -9.54 -23.87 2.59
CA ASP A 183 -10.44 -22.72 2.55
C ASP A 183 -10.16 -21.88 1.29
N GLU A 184 -8.89 -21.53 1.02
CA GLU A 184 -8.55 -20.78 -0.21
C GLU A 184 -8.97 -21.52 -1.49
N VAL A 185 -8.82 -22.85 -1.52
CA VAL A 185 -9.21 -23.67 -2.69
C VAL A 185 -10.73 -23.78 -2.81
N ASN A 186 -11.46 -23.86 -1.70
CA ASN A 186 -12.92 -23.88 -1.68
C ASN A 186 -13.47 -22.53 -2.15
N ASP A 187 -12.88 -21.43 -1.69
CA ASP A 187 -13.27 -20.08 -2.06
C ASP A 187 -13.17 -19.88 -3.58
N ILE A 188 -12.06 -20.35 -4.17
CA ILE A 188 -11.83 -20.28 -5.62
C ILE A 188 -12.88 -21.09 -6.40
N ARG A 189 -13.29 -22.27 -5.90
CA ARG A 189 -14.26 -23.12 -6.60
C ARG A 189 -15.68 -22.54 -6.57
N ALA A 190 -16.12 -22.04 -5.42
CA ALA A 190 -17.41 -21.37 -5.30
C ALA A 190 -17.45 -20.12 -6.20
N ALA A 191 -16.37 -19.35 -6.18
CA ALA A 191 -16.22 -18.17 -7.02
C ALA A 191 -16.24 -18.50 -8.52
N ASP A 192 -15.52 -19.54 -8.96
CA ASP A 192 -15.46 -19.91 -10.38
C ASP A 192 -16.82 -20.39 -10.90
N TYR A 193 -17.57 -21.17 -10.12
CA TYR A 193 -18.93 -21.58 -10.50
C TYR A 193 -19.86 -20.39 -10.76
N ILE A 194 -19.86 -19.42 -9.85
CA ILE A 194 -20.69 -18.21 -9.97
C ILE A 194 -20.22 -17.37 -11.14
N THR A 195 -18.91 -17.20 -11.29
CA THR A 195 -18.32 -16.41 -12.38
C THR A 195 -18.64 -17.00 -13.74
N VAL A 196 -18.53 -18.33 -13.92
CA VAL A 196 -18.88 -19.01 -15.18
C VAL A 196 -20.35 -18.77 -15.51
N ARG A 197 -21.25 -18.91 -14.52
CA ARG A 197 -22.68 -18.69 -14.73
C ARG A 197 -22.99 -17.24 -15.10
N VAL A 198 -22.43 -16.28 -14.38
CA VAL A 198 -22.62 -14.85 -14.64
C VAL A 198 -22.06 -14.46 -16.01
N SER A 199 -20.87 -14.95 -16.36
CA SER A 199 -20.25 -14.70 -17.68
C SER A 199 -21.14 -15.25 -18.81
N ALA A 200 -21.74 -16.43 -18.62
CA ALA A 200 -22.67 -17.00 -19.60
C ALA A 200 -23.92 -16.13 -19.77
N LEU A 201 -24.52 -15.67 -18.68
CA LEU A 201 -25.69 -14.78 -18.70
C LEU A 201 -25.37 -13.43 -19.35
N ALA A 202 -24.21 -12.85 -19.03
CA ALA A 202 -23.73 -11.60 -19.64
C ALA A 202 -23.52 -11.76 -21.15
N SER A 203 -22.94 -12.89 -21.60
CA SER A 203 -22.75 -13.17 -23.03
C SER A 203 -24.06 -13.30 -23.81
N GLN A 204 -25.14 -13.67 -23.13
CA GLN A 204 -26.50 -13.74 -23.67
C GLN A 204 -27.27 -12.41 -23.53
N GLN A 205 -26.60 -11.33 -23.10
CA GLN A 205 -27.17 -10.01 -22.82
C GLN A 205 -28.28 -10.05 -21.73
N ASN A 206 -28.30 -11.07 -20.89
CA ASN A 206 -29.26 -11.23 -19.81
C ASN A 206 -28.72 -10.62 -18.50
N HIS A 207 -28.45 -9.30 -18.53
CA HIS A 207 -27.83 -8.58 -17.42
C HIS A 207 -28.69 -8.57 -16.15
N HIS A 208 -30.02 -8.65 -16.28
CA HIS A 208 -30.92 -8.71 -15.12
C HIS A 208 -30.72 -9.99 -14.32
N GLU A 209 -30.68 -11.15 -14.99
CA GLU A 209 -30.45 -12.43 -14.31
C GLU A 209 -29.02 -12.55 -13.78
N ALA A 210 -28.03 -12.00 -14.51
CA ALA A 210 -26.65 -11.90 -14.03
C ALA A 210 -26.57 -11.09 -12.72
N THR A 211 -27.21 -9.91 -12.68
CA THR A 211 -27.26 -9.06 -11.50
C THR A 211 -27.96 -9.75 -10.33
N ALA A 212 -29.11 -10.39 -10.58
CA ALA A 212 -29.82 -11.13 -9.54
C ALA A 212 -28.98 -12.29 -8.96
N THR A 213 -28.24 -12.99 -9.83
CA THR A 213 -27.31 -14.05 -9.41
C THR A 213 -26.20 -13.49 -8.53
N LEU A 214 -25.62 -12.35 -8.89
CA LEU A 214 -24.57 -11.67 -8.11
C LEU A 214 -25.08 -11.15 -6.77
N SER A 215 -26.27 -10.55 -6.73
CA SER A 215 -26.88 -10.09 -5.46
C SER A 215 -27.15 -11.25 -4.51
N ASN A 216 -27.66 -12.37 -5.02
CA ASN A 216 -27.87 -13.57 -4.21
C ASN A 216 -26.54 -14.17 -3.71
N ALA A 217 -25.50 -14.17 -4.56
CA ALA A 217 -24.16 -14.60 -4.16
C ALA A 217 -23.58 -13.68 -3.08
N ALA A 218 -23.66 -12.35 -3.26
CA ALA A 218 -23.17 -11.37 -2.29
C ALA A 218 -23.79 -11.51 -0.90
N ALA A 219 -25.05 -11.96 -0.81
CA ALA A 219 -25.74 -12.19 0.45
C ALA A 219 -25.37 -13.53 1.11
N ALA A 220 -24.92 -14.52 0.33
CA ALA A 220 -24.68 -15.89 0.81
C ALA A 220 -23.19 -16.21 1.05
N LEU A 221 -22.28 -15.54 0.34
CA LEU A 221 -20.86 -15.81 0.36
C LEU A 221 -20.14 -14.96 1.42
N PRO A 222 -19.07 -15.48 2.07
CA PRO A 222 -18.20 -14.67 2.90
C PRO A 222 -17.39 -13.66 2.07
N PRO A 223 -16.86 -12.59 2.69
CA PRO A 223 -16.13 -11.53 1.99
C PRO A 223 -14.92 -12.02 1.17
N GLY A 224 -14.25 -13.09 1.61
CA GLY A 224 -13.12 -13.70 0.88
C GLY A 224 -13.55 -14.32 -0.44
N GLU A 225 -14.65 -15.05 -0.44
CA GLU A 225 -15.25 -15.65 -1.64
C GLU A 225 -15.75 -14.59 -2.61
N VAL A 226 -16.36 -13.51 -2.11
CA VAL A 226 -16.79 -12.37 -2.94
C VAL A 226 -15.59 -11.70 -3.59
N ALA A 227 -14.45 -11.55 -2.88
CA ALA A 227 -13.22 -11.04 -3.48
C ALA A 227 -12.74 -11.94 -4.63
N ALA A 228 -12.77 -13.26 -4.45
CA ALA A 228 -12.40 -14.22 -5.49
C ALA A 228 -13.34 -14.17 -6.70
N VAL A 229 -14.64 -13.93 -6.50
CA VAL A 229 -15.62 -13.70 -7.59
C VAL A 229 -15.24 -12.45 -8.39
N VAL A 230 -14.96 -11.33 -7.72
CA VAL A 230 -14.56 -10.07 -8.39
C VAL A 230 -13.31 -10.28 -9.23
N VAL A 231 -12.27 -10.91 -8.67
CA VAL A 231 -11.02 -11.24 -9.40
C VAL A 231 -11.31 -12.08 -10.64
N SER A 232 -12.18 -13.09 -10.50
CA SER A 232 -12.52 -13.99 -11.59
C SER A 232 -13.32 -13.28 -12.69
N LEU A 233 -14.24 -12.39 -12.35
CA LEU A 233 -14.99 -11.57 -13.32
C LEU A 233 -14.05 -10.62 -14.08
N ARG A 234 -13.14 -9.93 -13.39
CA ARG A 234 -12.12 -9.06 -14.02
C ARG A 234 -11.24 -9.84 -14.99
N SER A 235 -10.80 -11.04 -14.62
CA SER A 235 -9.96 -11.88 -15.49
C SER A 235 -10.64 -12.33 -16.79
N ARG A 236 -11.97 -12.31 -16.82
CA ARG A 236 -12.81 -12.69 -17.96
C ARG A 236 -13.37 -11.48 -18.72
N GLU A 237 -12.91 -10.27 -18.39
CA GLU A 237 -13.35 -9.01 -19.01
C GLU A 237 -14.85 -8.74 -18.83
N VAL A 238 -15.44 -9.25 -17.73
CA VAL A 238 -16.86 -9.04 -17.37
C VAL A 238 -16.95 -7.90 -16.36
N ASP A 239 -16.54 -6.71 -16.82
CA ASP A 239 -16.23 -5.58 -15.93
C ASP A 239 -17.44 -4.90 -15.30
N ASP A 240 -18.55 -4.81 -16.03
CA ASP A 240 -19.77 -4.13 -15.58
C ASP A 240 -20.45 -4.90 -14.44
N GLU A 241 -20.46 -6.23 -14.54
CA GLU A 241 -20.98 -7.12 -13.51
C GLU A 241 -20.12 -7.09 -12.23
N ALA A 242 -18.79 -7.03 -12.37
CA ALA A 242 -17.89 -6.88 -11.22
C ALA A 242 -18.13 -5.54 -10.50
N GLU A 243 -18.29 -4.44 -11.25
CA GLU A 243 -18.60 -3.13 -10.66
C GLU A 243 -19.99 -3.13 -9.99
N THR A 244 -20.98 -3.78 -10.61
CA THR A 244 -22.33 -3.91 -10.06
C THR A 244 -22.32 -4.70 -8.75
N LEU A 245 -21.58 -5.81 -8.69
CA LEU A 245 -21.38 -6.59 -7.47
C LEU A 245 -20.77 -5.72 -6.34
N LEU A 246 -19.70 -4.98 -6.62
CA LEU A 246 -19.04 -4.13 -5.62
C LEU A 246 -19.96 -3.02 -5.10
N LYS A 247 -20.71 -2.35 -5.99
CA LYS A 247 -21.68 -1.31 -5.59
C LYS A 247 -22.82 -1.87 -4.75
N GLY A 248 -23.37 -3.03 -5.14
CA GLY A 248 -24.41 -3.72 -4.38
C GLY A 248 -23.91 -4.14 -3.00
N TYR A 249 -22.73 -4.76 -2.95
CA TYR A 249 -22.11 -5.19 -1.70
C TYR A 249 -21.84 -4.02 -0.74
N ALA A 250 -21.28 -2.92 -1.24
CA ALA A 250 -21.01 -1.72 -0.43
C ALA A 250 -22.28 -1.10 0.18
N ARG A 251 -23.43 -1.22 -0.50
CA ARG A 251 -24.71 -0.69 -0.05
C ARG A 251 -25.37 -1.59 0.99
N ASP A 252 -25.30 -2.90 0.78
CA ASP A 252 -26.16 -3.86 1.48
C ASP A 252 -25.46 -4.54 2.68
N GLN A 253 -24.13 -4.45 2.78
CA GLN A 253 -23.33 -5.16 3.79
C GLN A 253 -22.83 -4.25 4.92
N PRO A 254 -22.58 -4.79 6.14
CA PRO A 254 -22.06 -4.00 7.24
C PRO A 254 -20.60 -3.57 7.01
N ALA A 255 -20.20 -2.48 7.66
CA ALA A 255 -18.86 -1.91 7.49
C ALA A 255 -17.71 -2.91 7.72
N ASN A 256 -17.86 -3.87 8.63
CA ASN A 256 -16.84 -4.89 8.89
C ASN A 256 -16.61 -5.81 7.67
N ASP A 257 -17.68 -6.20 7.00
CA ASP A 257 -17.64 -7.08 5.84
C ASP A 257 -17.11 -6.34 4.61
N ILE A 258 -17.44 -5.05 4.48
CA ILE A 258 -16.88 -4.16 3.45
C ILE A 258 -15.36 -4.02 3.64
N MET A 259 -14.89 -3.78 4.88
CA MET A 259 -13.46 -3.70 5.17
C MET A 259 -12.74 -5.03 4.89
N SER A 260 -13.38 -6.15 5.23
CA SER A 260 -12.85 -7.49 4.96
C SER A 260 -12.72 -7.77 3.46
N LEU A 261 -13.75 -7.42 2.66
CA LEU A 261 -13.72 -7.51 1.21
C LEU A 261 -12.64 -6.60 0.60
N ALA A 262 -12.53 -5.35 1.06
CA ALA A 262 -11.49 -4.42 0.60
C ALA A 262 -10.08 -4.98 0.85
N CYS A 263 -9.83 -5.54 2.03
CA CYS A 263 -8.58 -6.25 2.33
C CYS A 263 -8.35 -7.45 1.41
N GLY A 264 -9.40 -8.22 1.10
CA GLY A 264 -9.34 -9.32 0.11
C GLY A 264 -8.91 -8.84 -1.26
N LEU A 265 -9.56 -7.81 -1.80
CA LEU A 265 -9.23 -7.23 -3.12
C LEU A 265 -7.78 -6.71 -3.18
N LEU A 266 -7.31 -6.07 -2.11
CA LEU A 266 -5.92 -5.61 -2.01
C LEU A 266 -4.92 -6.77 -2.00
N LYS A 267 -5.23 -7.90 -1.35
CA LYS A 267 -4.38 -9.11 -1.39
C LYS A 267 -4.26 -9.67 -2.82
N TYR A 268 -5.32 -9.58 -3.61
CA TYR A 268 -5.30 -9.97 -5.02
C TYR A 268 -4.76 -8.88 -5.97
N GLY A 269 -4.33 -7.74 -5.45
CA GLY A 269 -3.74 -6.65 -6.25
C GLY A 269 -4.77 -5.75 -6.97
N LEU A 270 -6.05 -5.84 -6.64
CA LEU A 270 -7.13 -5.03 -7.21
C LEU A 270 -7.35 -3.72 -6.41
N PHE A 271 -6.34 -2.85 -6.44
CA PHE A 271 -6.34 -1.60 -5.66
C PHE A 271 -7.49 -0.66 -6.04
N SER A 272 -7.76 -0.51 -7.34
CA SER A 272 -8.82 0.39 -7.84
C SER A 272 -10.20 -0.07 -7.38
N ASP A 273 -10.46 -1.38 -7.40
CA ASP A 273 -11.74 -1.95 -6.96
C ASP A 273 -11.94 -1.79 -5.45
N ALA A 274 -10.88 -1.99 -4.64
CA ALA A 274 -10.93 -1.72 -3.20
C ALA A 274 -11.22 -0.24 -2.90
N GLU A 275 -10.63 0.69 -3.64
CA GLU A 275 -10.89 2.12 -3.50
C GLU A 275 -12.35 2.48 -3.88
N VAL A 276 -12.87 1.93 -4.98
CA VAL A 276 -14.27 2.12 -5.42
C VAL A 276 -15.23 1.60 -4.36
N LEU A 277 -14.99 0.40 -3.84
CA LEU A 277 -15.79 -0.22 -2.78
C LEU A 277 -15.84 0.68 -1.53
N LEU A 278 -14.69 1.11 -1.02
CA LEU A 278 -14.60 1.95 0.18
C LEU A 278 -15.26 3.33 -0.02
N ARG A 279 -15.13 3.92 -1.22
CA ARG A 279 -15.82 5.18 -1.53
C ARG A 279 -17.33 5.01 -1.62
N ALA A 280 -17.81 3.89 -2.15
CA ALA A 280 -19.24 3.61 -2.24
C ALA A 280 -19.86 3.45 -0.83
N ALA A 281 -19.13 2.88 0.12
CA ALA A 281 -19.59 2.65 1.48
C ALA A 281 -19.69 3.90 2.37
N VAL A 282 -19.03 5.01 2.01
CA VAL A 282 -19.00 6.25 2.79
C VAL A 282 -20.17 7.19 2.43
N LYS A 283 -20.94 6.88 1.38
CA LYS A 283 -22.08 7.68 0.92
C LYS A 283 -23.36 7.31 1.65
#